data_AF-Q0FLN6-F1
#
_entry.id   AF-Q0FLN6-F1
#
_cell.length_a   1.000
_cell.length_b   1.000
_cell.length_c   1.000
_cell.angle_alpha   90.00
_cell.angle_beta   90.00
_cell.angle_gamma   90.00
#
_symmetry.space_group_name_H-M   'P 1'
#
loop_
_entity.id
_entity.type
_entity.pdbx_description
1 polymer ?
#
loop_
_entity_poly.entity_id
_entity_poly.type
_entity_poly.pdbx_seq_one_letter_code
_entity_poly.pdbx_strand_id
1 'polypeptide(L)'
;MPLKMALAVAGVNKGEEDRAVAIAINALKTLSGTEREAVLAEYEVPAVVALNLEADLPWPEPMPLVDHLPASEVDLEAYRAWALERVNAITAKARAPLLTDIPGQEMLYLRKAEEAKRFVGLTEVPTDLKAAGFKFLADEVGVSAATAEDLAALWLEMDDQWSDLAAAMERPRLTAAAAIRGAEAAPEIAAALEAFEDGISGDQA
;
A
#
# COMPACT_ATOMS: atom_id res chain seq x y z
N MET A 1 2.85 -18.16 13.29
CA MET A 1 1.93 -17.06 12.93
C MET A 1 1.84 -15.93 13.98
N PRO A 2 1.73 -16.17 15.31
CA PRO A 2 1.45 -15.09 16.27
C PRO A 2 2.62 -14.11 16.51
N LEU A 3 3.88 -14.55 16.42
CA LEU A 3 5.06 -13.72 16.71
C LEU A 3 5.29 -12.60 15.67
N LYS A 4 5.08 -12.90 14.39
CA LYS A 4 5.18 -11.92 13.30
C LYS A 4 4.22 -10.75 13.50
N MET A 5 3.01 -11.04 13.94
CA MET A 5 1.98 -10.02 14.20
C MET A 5 2.32 -9.20 15.43
N ALA A 6 2.81 -9.82 16.50
CA ALA A 6 3.30 -9.09 17.68
C ALA A 6 4.44 -8.12 17.35
N LEU A 7 5.41 -8.56 16.53
CA LEU A 7 6.53 -7.71 16.06
C LEU A 7 6.06 -6.55 15.19
N ALA A 8 5.12 -6.79 14.27
CA ALA A 8 4.57 -5.75 13.41
C ALA A 8 3.80 -4.68 14.21
N VAL A 9 2.99 -5.08 15.20
CA VAL A 9 2.23 -4.15 16.05
C VAL A 9 3.15 -3.37 16.98
N ALA A 10 4.18 -4.02 17.54
CA ALA A 10 5.19 -3.36 18.36
C ALA A 10 5.95 -2.24 17.62
N GLY A 11 6.06 -2.32 16.28
CA GLY A 11 6.70 -1.29 15.45
C GLY A 11 5.89 -0.01 15.24
N VAL A 12 4.59 -0.06 15.50
CA VAL A 12 3.68 1.10 15.37
C VAL A 12 3.62 1.90 16.68
N ASN A 13 3.89 1.26 17.81
CA ASN A 13 3.78 1.85 19.15
C ASN A 13 5.13 2.39 19.65
N LYS A 14 5.11 3.51 20.39
CA LYS A 14 6.32 4.28 20.74
C LYS A 14 6.82 4.11 22.19
N GLY A 15 6.18 3.28 23.01
CA GLY A 15 6.48 3.14 24.44
C GLY A 15 6.85 1.71 24.86
N GLU A 16 7.75 1.58 25.84
CA GLU A 16 8.21 0.30 26.39
C GLU A 16 7.13 -0.40 27.25
N GLU A 17 6.16 0.36 27.76
CA GLU A 17 5.00 -0.13 28.51
C GLU A 17 3.88 -0.69 27.62
N ASP A 18 4.10 -0.70 26.29
CA ASP A 18 3.11 -1.18 25.34
C ASP A 18 2.98 -2.71 25.40
N ARG A 19 1.72 -3.18 25.48
CA ARG A 19 1.39 -4.60 25.58
C ARG A 19 1.99 -5.42 24.43
N ALA A 20 2.02 -4.89 23.21
CA ALA A 20 2.57 -5.60 22.06
C ALA A 20 4.09 -5.73 22.15
N VAL A 21 4.78 -4.73 22.69
CA VAL A 21 6.23 -4.75 22.95
C VAL A 21 6.54 -5.82 24.00
N ALA A 22 5.81 -5.86 25.12
CA ALA A 22 5.99 -6.87 26.17
C ALA A 22 5.71 -8.29 25.66
N ILE A 23 4.67 -8.49 24.85
CA ILE A 23 4.38 -9.80 24.21
C ILE A 23 5.50 -10.21 23.27
N ALA A 24 5.99 -9.30 22.42
CA ALA A 24 7.04 -9.59 21.46
C ALA A 24 8.37 -9.97 22.15
N ILE A 25 8.79 -9.19 23.16
CA ILE A 25 10.00 -9.46 23.95
C ILE A 25 9.89 -10.82 24.64
N ASN A 26 8.79 -11.06 25.36
CA ASN A 26 8.63 -12.30 26.11
C ASN A 26 8.50 -13.52 25.20
N ALA A 27 7.85 -13.40 24.04
CA ALA A 27 7.77 -14.47 23.06
C ALA A 27 9.16 -14.80 22.48
N LEU A 28 9.99 -13.80 22.15
CA LEU A 28 11.37 -14.03 21.71
C LEU A 28 12.22 -14.72 22.78
N LYS A 29 11.99 -14.39 24.07
CA LYS A 29 12.69 -15.04 25.20
C LYS A 29 12.36 -16.53 25.35
N THR A 30 11.18 -16.97 24.92
CA THR A 30 10.81 -18.40 24.95
C THR A 30 11.52 -19.25 23.89
N LEU A 31 12.10 -18.62 22.87
CA LEU A 31 12.85 -19.30 21.81
C LEU A 31 14.26 -19.66 22.29
N SER A 32 14.79 -20.78 21.80
CA SER A 32 16.22 -21.09 21.94
C SER A 32 17.09 -20.02 21.25
N GLY A 33 18.37 -19.94 21.60
CA GLY A 33 19.29 -18.96 21.01
C GLY A 33 19.31 -19.02 19.48
N THR A 34 19.38 -20.22 18.90
CA THR A 34 19.40 -20.43 17.45
C THR A 34 18.07 -20.06 16.78
N GLU A 35 16.93 -20.38 17.39
CA GLU A 35 15.61 -20.00 16.85
C GLU A 35 15.38 -18.49 16.93
N ARG A 36 15.83 -17.87 18.02
CA ARG A 36 15.77 -16.42 18.20
C ARG A 36 16.61 -15.71 17.15
N GLU A 37 17.85 -16.13 16.95
CA GLU A 37 18.72 -15.58 15.89
C GLU A 37 18.11 -15.72 14.50
N ALA A 38 17.50 -16.86 14.18
CA ALA A 38 16.80 -17.05 12.92
C ALA A 38 15.63 -16.06 12.75
N VAL A 39 14.82 -15.86 13.78
CA VAL A 39 13.71 -14.88 13.77
C VAL A 39 14.22 -13.45 13.65
N LEU A 40 15.26 -13.07 14.40
CA LEU A 40 15.86 -11.73 14.33
C LEU A 40 16.49 -11.44 12.96
N ALA A 41 16.94 -12.47 12.24
CA ALA A 41 17.48 -12.35 10.89
C ALA A 41 16.39 -12.30 9.81
N GLU A 42 15.26 -12.98 10.01
CA GLU A 42 14.15 -13.07 9.05
C GLU A 42 13.20 -11.86 9.12
N TYR A 43 13.01 -11.28 10.30
CA TYR A 43 12.02 -10.24 10.55
C TYR A 43 12.65 -8.90 10.91
N GLU A 44 12.06 -7.80 10.41
CA GLU A 44 12.39 -6.47 10.88
C GLU A 44 11.88 -6.29 12.31
N VAL A 45 12.82 -6.22 13.26
CA VAL A 45 12.51 -6.07 14.68
C VAL A 45 12.52 -4.59 15.04
N PRO A 46 11.41 -4.05 15.60
CA PRO A 46 11.37 -2.68 16.05
C PRO A 46 12.49 -2.36 17.04
N ALA A 47 13.08 -1.17 16.92
CA ALA A 47 14.17 -0.75 17.80
C ALA A 47 13.80 -0.84 19.29
N VAL A 48 12.54 -0.53 19.64
CA VAL A 48 12.02 -0.65 21.02
C VAL A 48 12.04 -2.08 21.55
N VAL A 49 11.81 -3.09 20.69
CA VAL A 49 11.89 -4.51 21.05
C VAL A 49 13.35 -4.94 21.16
N ALA A 50 14.18 -4.59 20.18
CA ALA A 50 15.59 -4.97 20.14
C ALA A 50 16.39 -4.42 21.34
N LEU A 51 16.15 -3.16 21.72
CA LEU A 51 16.82 -2.50 22.84
C LEU A 51 16.39 -3.05 24.21
N ASN A 52 15.20 -3.65 24.29
CA ASN A 52 14.61 -4.17 25.52
C ASN A 52 14.55 -5.70 25.57
N LEU A 53 15.25 -6.40 24.69
CA LEU A 53 15.26 -7.87 24.63
C LEU A 53 15.68 -8.54 25.95
N GLU A 54 16.49 -7.85 26.75
CA GLU A 54 16.93 -8.36 28.05
C GLU A 54 16.03 -7.90 29.20
N ALA A 55 15.15 -6.92 28.98
CA ALA A 55 14.27 -6.36 30.01
C ALA A 55 13.36 -7.42 30.62
N ASP A 56 13.32 -7.50 31.94
CA ASP A 56 12.46 -8.44 32.68
C ASP A 56 11.05 -7.89 32.78
N LEU A 57 10.30 -7.99 31.68
CA LEU A 57 8.93 -7.54 31.58
C LEU A 57 7.99 -8.68 31.97
N PRO A 58 7.03 -8.47 32.89
CA PRO A 58 6.03 -9.48 33.16
C PRO A 58 5.25 -9.80 31.88
N TRP A 59 4.84 -11.07 31.71
CA TRP A 59 3.83 -11.38 30.71
C TRP A 59 2.61 -10.52 31.02
N PRO A 60 2.13 -9.69 30.07
CA PRO A 60 0.95 -8.91 30.33
C PRO A 60 -0.19 -9.88 30.62
N GLU A 61 -0.93 -9.59 31.69
CA GLU A 61 -2.11 -10.38 32.10
C GLU A 61 -2.90 -10.75 30.84
N PRO A 62 -3.23 -12.04 30.62
CA PRO A 62 -4.05 -12.45 29.49
C PRO A 62 -5.20 -11.47 29.41
N MET A 63 -5.45 -10.90 28.21
CA MET A 63 -6.65 -10.09 28.09
C MET A 63 -7.76 -11.00 28.58
N PRO A 64 -8.59 -10.56 29.54
CA PRO A 64 -9.76 -11.33 29.88
C PRO A 64 -10.40 -11.69 28.55
N LEU A 65 -10.69 -12.98 28.33
CA LEU A 65 -11.55 -13.36 27.23
C LEU A 65 -12.76 -12.48 27.44
N VAL A 66 -12.87 -11.42 26.62
CA VAL A 66 -13.97 -10.52 26.77
C VAL A 66 -15.12 -11.33 26.21
N ASP A 67 -15.78 -12.08 27.10
CA ASP A 67 -17.21 -12.32 27.00
C ASP A 67 -17.77 -10.92 26.83
N HIS A 68 -17.89 -10.51 25.56
CA HIS A 68 -18.40 -9.23 25.11
C HIS A 68 -17.85 -8.03 25.93
N LEU A 69 -16.92 -7.27 25.35
CA LEU A 69 -17.05 -5.82 25.54
C LEU A 69 -18.54 -5.56 25.27
N PRO A 70 -19.31 -4.97 26.19
CA PRO A 70 -20.65 -4.57 25.81
C PRO A 70 -20.46 -3.77 24.51
N ALA A 71 -21.30 -4.01 23.51
CA ALA A 71 -21.20 -3.37 22.19
C ALA A 71 -21.11 -1.82 22.26
N SER A 72 -21.26 -1.24 23.46
CA SER A 72 -21.09 0.15 23.84
C SER A 72 -19.65 0.66 24.04
N GLU A 73 -18.57 -0.12 23.88
CA GLU A 73 -17.18 0.42 24.05
C GLU A 73 -16.18 0.11 22.93
N VAL A 74 -16.62 -0.40 21.78
CA VAL A 74 -15.79 -0.23 20.56
C VAL A 74 -15.99 1.20 20.11
N ASP A 75 -14.95 2.01 20.21
CA ASP A 75 -14.91 3.29 19.50
C ASP A 75 -14.96 2.99 17.99
N LEU A 76 -16.19 2.97 17.49
CA LEU A 76 -16.49 2.63 16.11
C LEU A 76 -15.85 3.63 15.15
N GLU A 77 -15.64 4.87 15.59
CA GLU A 77 -15.01 5.91 14.79
C GLU A 77 -13.50 5.67 14.69
N ALA A 78 -12.84 5.36 15.80
CA ALA A 78 -11.43 4.95 15.79
C ALA A 78 -11.21 3.66 14.96
N TYR A 79 -12.09 2.67 15.09
CA TYR A 79 -11.97 1.42 14.34
C TYR A 79 -12.18 1.64 12.83
N ARG A 80 -13.12 2.50 12.47
CA ARG A 80 -13.36 2.91 11.07
C ARG A 80 -12.16 3.66 10.49
N ALA A 81 -11.56 4.57 11.25
CA ALA A 81 -10.37 5.31 10.82
C ALA A 81 -9.19 4.35 10.53
N TRP A 82 -8.92 3.43 11.45
CA TRP A 82 -7.91 2.39 11.27
C TRP A 82 -8.18 1.51 10.05
N ALA A 83 -9.42 1.05 9.85
CA ALA A 83 -9.76 0.19 8.73
C ALA A 83 -9.60 0.91 7.37
N LEU A 84 -9.94 2.20 7.31
CA LEU A 84 -9.72 3.03 6.12
C LEU A 84 -8.23 3.23 5.83
N GLU A 85 -7.42 3.48 6.85
CA GLU A 85 -5.96 3.57 6.72
C GLU A 85 -5.38 2.24 6.21
N ARG A 86 -5.84 1.11 6.76
CA ARG A 86 -5.43 -0.23 6.34
C ARG A 86 -5.74 -0.50 4.87
N VAL A 87 -6.95 -0.17 4.40
CA VAL A 87 -7.33 -0.25 2.98
C VAL A 87 -6.36 0.55 2.10
N ASN A 88 -6.09 1.80 2.48
CA ASN A 88 -5.17 2.65 1.72
C ASN A 88 -3.73 2.10 1.71
N ALA A 89 -3.23 1.58 2.84
CA ALA A 89 -1.90 1.01 2.95
C ALA A 89 -1.73 -0.25 2.07
N ILE A 90 -2.74 -1.11 2.01
CA ILE A 90 -2.74 -2.28 1.13
C ILE A 90 -2.74 -1.85 -0.33
N THR A 91 -3.59 -0.90 -0.73
CA THR A 91 -3.61 -0.41 -2.11
C THR A 91 -2.27 0.25 -2.47
N ALA A 92 -1.67 1.04 -1.59
CA ALA A 92 -0.38 1.66 -1.82
C ALA A 92 0.72 0.60 -2.02
N LYS A 93 0.75 -0.42 -1.16
CA LYS A 93 1.68 -1.55 -1.29
C LYS A 93 1.49 -2.30 -2.61
N ALA A 94 0.25 -2.51 -3.05
CA ALA A 94 -0.03 -3.17 -4.31
C ALA A 94 0.40 -2.32 -5.52
N ARG A 95 0.36 -0.99 -5.42
CA ARG A 95 0.79 -0.07 -6.50
C ARG A 95 2.30 0.09 -6.57
N ALA A 96 3.00 -0.03 -5.44
CA ALA A 96 4.43 0.27 -5.34
C ALA A 96 5.31 -0.45 -6.39
N PRO A 97 5.12 -1.75 -6.71
CA PRO A 97 5.92 -2.43 -7.73
C PRO A 97 5.69 -1.93 -9.17
N LEU A 98 4.60 -1.20 -9.40
CA LEU A 98 4.13 -0.76 -10.72
C LEU A 98 4.49 0.71 -11.00
N LEU A 99 5.04 1.40 -9.99
CA LEU A 99 5.40 2.81 -10.06
C LEU A 99 6.91 2.98 -10.00
N THR A 100 7.44 3.87 -10.85
CA THR A 100 8.77 4.43 -10.64
C THR A 100 8.60 5.68 -9.78
N ASP A 101 9.12 5.66 -8.55
CA ASP A 101 9.05 6.82 -7.65
C ASP A 101 10.17 7.83 -7.99
N ILE A 102 9.85 8.77 -8.89
CA ILE A 102 10.68 9.94 -9.18
C ILE A 102 9.81 11.18 -8.98
N PRO A 103 10.15 12.07 -8.02
CA PRO A 103 9.32 13.24 -7.72
C PRO A 103 9.01 14.09 -8.95
N GLY A 104 7.72 14.29 -9.23
CA GLY A 104 7.22 15.13 -10.32
C GLY A 104 7.17 14.45 -11.69
N GLN A 105 7.55 13.17 -11.78
CA GLN A 105 7.52 12.42 -13.04
C GLN A 105 6.10 12.08 -13.49
N GLU A 106 5.15 11.95 -12.57
CA GLU A 106 3.73 11.75 -12.84
C GLU A 106 3.14 12.86 -13.73
N MET A 107 3.50 14.12 -13.45
CA MET A 107 3.06 15.25 -14.25
C MET A 107 3.68 15.27 -15.65
N LEU A 108 4.88 14.71 -15.80
CA LEU A 108 5.52 14.55 -17.09
C LEU A 108 4.79 13.51 -17.93
N TYR A 109 4.44 12.36 -17.36
CA TYR A 109 3.72 11.30 -18.07
C TYR A 109 2.34 11.76 -18.55
N LEU A 110 1.59 12.49 -17.71
CA LEU A 110 0.30 13.08 -18.12
C LEU A 110 0.45 14.02 -19.33
N ARG A 111 1.45 14.89 -19.31
CA ARG A 111 1.71 15.81 -20.43
C ARG A 111 2.15 15.09 -21.70
N LYS A 112 2.92 14.02 -21.58
CA LYS A 112 3.30 13.16 -22.71
C LYS A 112 2.08 12.49 -23.35
N ALA A 113 1.17 11.94 -22.53
CA ALA A 113 -0.07 11.35 -23.01
C ALA A 113 -0.97 12.40 -23.70
N GLU A 114 -1.11 13.60 -23.14
CA GLU A 114 -1.85 14.71 -23.78
C GLU A 114 -1.25 15.12 -25.12
N GLU A 115 0.09 15.20 -25.20
CA GLU A 115 0.80 15.53 -26.42
C GLU A 115 0.62 14.45 -27.50
N ALA A 116 0.70 13.15 -27.12
CA ALA A 116 0.42 12.03 -28.01
C ALA A 116 -1.03 12.03 -28.52
N LYS A 117 -2.02 12.26 -27.63
CA LYS A 117 -3.45 12.36 -28.01
C LYS A 117 -3.69 13.46 -29.04
N ARG A 118 -3.04 14.62 -28.88
CA ARG A 118 -3.09 15.71 -29.87
C ARG A 118 -2.40 15.33 -31.17
N PHE A 119 -1.26 14.65 -31.11
CA PHE A 119 -0.46 14.29 -32.27
C PHE A 119 -1.20 13.32 -33.19
N VAL A 120 -1.81 12.27 -32.63
CA VAL A 120 -2.59 11.29 -33.42
C VAL A 120 -3.86 11.87 -34.03
N GLY A 121 -4.33 13.03 -33.53
CA GLY A 121 -5.44 13.77 -34.11
C GLY A 121 -5.07 14.65 -35.32
N LEU A 122 -3.79 14.72 -35.68
CA LEU A 122 -3.34 15.51 -36.82
C LEU A 122 -3.66 14.81 -38.15
N THR A 123 -4.04 15.61 -39.15
CA THR A 123 -4.22 15.12 -40.53
C THR A 123 -2.91 15.00 -41.29
N GLU A 124 -1.87 15.72 -40.86
CA GLU A 124 -0.53 15.70 -41.45
C GLU A 124 0.51 15.92 -40.34
N VAL A 125 1.63 15.19 -40.41
CA VAL A 125 2.71 15.28 -39.44
C VAL A 125 3.55 16.55 -39.70
N PRO A 126 3.71 17.46 -38.73
CA PRO A 126 4.51 18.66 -38.89
C PRO A 126 5.98 18.31 -39.13
N THR A 127 6.62 19.04 -40.05
CA THR A 127 8.07 18.91 -40.28
C THR A 127 8.90 19.43 -39.11
N ASP A 128 8.36 20.34 -38.29
CA ASP A 128 8.94 20.80 -37.04
C ASP A 128 7.94 20.59 -35.88
N LEU A 129 8.12 19.46 -35.18
CA LEU A 129 7.30 19.08 -34.04
C LEU A 129 7.37 20.12 -32.92
N LYS A 130 8.55 20.68 -32.65
CA LYS A 130 8.77 21.61 -31.53
C LYS A 130 8.07 22.94 -31.78
N ALA A 131 8.15 23.46 -33.01
CA ALA A 131 7.41 24.66 -33.43
C ALA A 131 5.88 24.42 -33.42
N ALA A 132 5.43 23.22 -33.74
CA ALA A 132 4.02 22.82 -33.64
C ALA A 132 3.54 22.56 -32.20
N GLY A 133 4.43 22.69 -31.21
CA GLY A 133 4.12 22.56 -29.78
C GLY A 133 4.20 21.14 -29.23
N PHE A 134 4.76 20.20 -30.00
CA PHE A 134 5.02 18.82 -29.59
C PHE A 134 6.47 18.69 -29.07
N LYS A 135 6.71 19.24 -27.88
CA LYS A 135 8.06 19.38 -27.33
C LYS A 135 8.62 18.04 -26.86
N PHE A 136 7.81 17.21 -26.22
CA PHE A 136 8.28 15.92 -25.70
C PHE A 136 8.52 14.94 -26.83
N LEU A 137 7.63 14.86 -27.83
CA LEU A 137 7.85 14.05 -29.03
C LEU A 137 9.12 14.49 -29.75
N ALA A 138 9.29 15.80 -29.97
CA ALA A 138 10.49 16.32 -30.63
C ALA A 138 11.79 15.93 -29.90
N ASP A 139 11.78 15.93 -28.56
CA ASP A 139 12.98 15.71 -27.76
C ASP A 139 13.27 14.20 -27.49
N GLU A 140 12.30 13.29 -27.68
CA GLU A 140 12.45 11.84 -27.40
C GLU A 140 12.40 10.93 -28.63
N VAL A 141 12.05 11.45 -29.81
CA VAL A 141 12.21 10.71 -31.07
C VAL A 141 13.69 10.37 -31.31
N GLY A 142 13.96 9.12 -31.68
CA GLY A 142 15.30 8.56 -31.81
C GLY A 142 15.91 8.07 -30.50
N VAL A 143 15.28 8.35 -29.36
CA VAL A 143 15.71 7.86 -28.03
C VAL A 143 14.82 6.71 -27.58
N SER A 144 13.51 6.95 -27.50
CA SER A 144 12.54 5.98 -26.97
C SER A 144 11.80 5.22 -28.07
N ALA A 145 11.70 5.80 -29.28
CA ALA A 145 11.19 5.15 -30.47
C ALA A 145 11.79 5.79 -31.73
N ALA A 146 11.70 5.12 -32.88
CA ALA A 146 12.33 5.58 -34.12
C ALA A 146 11.63 6.79 -34.76
N THR A 147 10.30 6.88 -34.60
CA THR A 147 9.45 7.92 -35.21
C THR A 147 8.53 8.56 -34.18
N ALA A 148 7.93 9.71 -34.51
CA ALA A 148 7.00 10.40 -33.62
C ALA A 148 5.68 9.62 -33.50
N GLU A 149 5.26 8.95 -34.57
CA GLU A 149 4.12 8.06 -34.63
C GLU A 149 4.29 6.87 -33.70
N ASP A 150 5.43 6.18 -33.77
CA ASP A 150 5.73 5.05 -32.89
C ASP A 150 5.80 5.49 -31.42
N LEU A 151 6.39 6.67 -31.16
CA LEU A 151 6.49 7.22 -29.81
C LEU A 151 5.13 7.61 -29.24
N ALA A 152 4.27 8.24 -30.04
CA ALA A 152 2.92 8.58 -29.63
C ALA A 152 2.09 7.33 -29.34
N ALA A 153 2.18 6.30 -30.20
CA ALA A 153 1.51 5.02 -29.97
C ALA A 153 1.98 4.35 -28.67
N LEU A 154 3.30 4.34 -28.42
CA LEU A 154 3.87 3.81 -27.18
C LEU A 154 3.32 4.53 -25.94
N TRP A 155 3.29 5.86 -25.94
CA TRP A 155 2.78 6.61 -24.78
C TRP A 155 1.28 6.43 -24.57
N LEU A 156 0.48 6.30 -25.64
CA LEU A 156 -0.95 6.02 -25.53
C LEU A 156 -1.22 4.63 -24.96
N GLU A 157 -0.47 3.62 -25.41
CA GLU A 157 -0.56 2.26 -24.88
C GLU A 157 -0.22 2.23 -23.38
N MET A 158 0.85 2.93 -22.97
CA MET A 158 1.21 3.03 -21.56
C MET A 158 0.15 3.76 -20.73
N ASP A 159 -0.45 4.83 -21.27
CA ASP A 159 -1.54 5.57 -20.61
C ASP A 159 -2.79 4.69 -20.41
N ASP A 160 -3.11 3.86 -21.40
CA ASP A 160 -4.24 2.92 -21.37
C ASP A 160 -4.00 1.81 -20.33
N GLN A 161 -2.84 1.13 -20.40
CA GLN A 161 -2.45 0.11 -19.41
C GLN A 161 -2.46 0.64 -17.99
N TRP A 162 -1.96 1.86 -17.78
CA TRP A 162 -1.97 2.49 -16.46
C TRP A 162 -3.38 2.84 -16.00
N SER A 163 -4.24 3.32 -16.91
CA SER A 163 -5.63 3.64 -16.60
C SER A 163 -6.44 2.40 -16.20
N ASP A 164 -6.28 1.30 -16.94
CA ASP A 164 -6.94 0.02 -16.65
C ASP A 164 -6.51 -0.53 -15.29
N LEU A 165 -5.20 -0.55 -15.04
CA LEU A 165 -4.65 -0.97 -13.76
C LEU A 165 -5.14 -0.08 -12.60
N ALA A 166 -5.11 1.24 -12.78
CA ALA A 166 -5.59 2.17 -11.77
C ALA A 166 -7.08 1.95 -11.47
N ALA A 167 -7.91 1.74 -12.49
CA ALA A 167 -9.34 1.46 -12.34
C ALA A 167 -9.59 0.13 -11.61
N ALA A 168 -8.85 -0.93 -11.97
CA ALA A 168 -8.94 -2.25 -11.35
C ALA A 168 -8.62 -2.20 -9.85
N MET A 169 -7.69 -1.34 -9.42
CA MET A 169 -7.32 -1.19 -8.01
C MET A 169 -8.22 -0.21 -7.24
N GLU A 170 -8.70 0.84 -7.92
CA GLU A 170 -9.45 1.91 -7.27
C GLU A 170 -10.89 1.51 -6.96
N ARG A 171 -11.53 0.71 -7.82
CA ARG A 171 -12.91 0.24 -7.58
C ARG A 171 -13.03 -0.59 -6.29
N PRO A 172 -12.22 -1.63 -6.04
CA PRO A 172 -12.24 -2.37 -4.78
C PRO A 172 -11.96 -1.45 -3.57
N ARG A 173 -10.97 -0.55 -3.67
CA ARG A 173 -10.62 0.40 -2.60
C ARG A 173 -11.80 1.29 -2.22
N LEU A 174 -12.46 1.90 -3.21
CA LEU A 174 -13.61 2.76 -2.99
C LEU A 174 -14.82 1.99 -2.47
N THR A 175 -15.03 0.76 -2.95
CA THR A 175 -16.12 -0.12 -2.48
C THR A 175 -15.92 -0.48 -1.01
N ALA A 176 -14.72 -0.90 -0.64
CA ALA A 176 -14.36 -1.21 0.75
C ALA A 176 -14.50 0.03 1.65
N ALA A 177 -13.99 1.19 1.20
CA ALA A 177 -14.12 2.43 1.95
C ALA A 177 -15.59 2.86 2.15
N ALA A 178 -16.45 2.65 1.14
CA ALA A 178 -17.88 2.92 1.25
C ALA A 178 -18.56 1.97 2.24
N ALA A 179 -18.28 0.67 2.17
CA ALA A 179 -18.81 -0.33 3.11
C ALA A 179 -18.35 -0.05 4.55
N ILE A 180 -17.05 0.22 4.75
CA ILE A 180 -16.47 0.59 6.04
C ILE A 180 -17.12 1.86 6.58
N ARG A 181 -17.45 2.86 5.75
CA ARG A 181 -18.14 4.10 6.18
C ARG A 181 -19.63 3.90 6.48
N GLY A 182 -20.28 2.95 5.81
CA GLY A 182 -21.68 2.62 6.01
C GLY A 182 -21.95 1.68 7.19
N ALA A 183 -20.93 0.97 7.67
CA ALA A 183 -21.05 0.04 8.79
C ALA A 183 -21.55 0.72 10.07
N GLU A 184 -22.54 0.11 10.72
CA GLU A 184 -23.14 0.54 11.98
C GLU A 184 -22.57 -0.22 13.18
N ALA A 185 -21.83 -1.32 12.93
CA ALA A 185 -21.23 -2.14 13.96
C ALA A 185 -19.80 -2.61 13.59
N ALA A 186 -18.99 -2.90 14.62
CA ALA A 186 -17.62 -3.38 14.44
C ALA A 186 -17.50 -4.65 13.57
N PRO A 187 -18.38 -5.68 13.71
CA PRO A 187 -18.31 -6.86 12.84
C PRO A 187 -18.49 -6.54 11.35
N GLU A 188 -19.25 -5.50 11.01
CA GLU A 188 -19.47 -5.08 9.62
C GLU A 188 -18.24 -4.39 9.03
N ILE A 189 -17.52 -3.59 9.84
CA ILE A 189 -16.22 -3.01 9.47
C ILE A 189 -15.21 -4.14 9.21
N ALA A 190 -15.17 -5.13 10.10
CA ALA A 190 -14.27 -6.28 9.97
C ALA A 190 -14.56 -7.08 8.68
N ALA A 191 -15.83 -7.39 8.42
CA ALA A 191 -16.24 -8.13 7.23
C ALA A 191 -15.93 -7.36 5.93
N ALA A 192 -16.12 -6.04 5.91
CA ALA A 192 -15.79 -5.21 4.75
C ALA A 192 -14.28 -5.17 4.47
N LEU A 193 -13.46 -5.16 5.53
CA LEU A 193 -12.00 -5.20 5.41
C LEU A 193 -11.53 -6.58 4.92
N GLU A 194 -12.02 -7.66 5.50
CA GLU A 194 -11.69 -9.04 5.11
C GLU A 194 -12.02 -9.29 3.63
N ALA A 195 -13.22 -8.90 3.19
CA ALA A 195 -13.62 -9.02 1.79
C ALA A 195 -12.69 -8.25 0.82
N PHE A 196 -12.14 -7.12 1.26
CA PHE A 196 -11.18 -6.35 0.48
C PHE A 196 -9.79 -7.02 0.44
N GLU A 197 -9.32 -7.53 1.59
CA GLU A 197 -8.04 -8.24 1.68
C GLU A 197 -8.02 -9.50 0.81
N ASP A 198 -9.11 -10.26 0.81
CA ASP A 198 -9.29 -11.44 -0.04
C ASP A 198 -9.33 -11.07 -1.53
N GLY A 199 -10.09 -10.02 -1.87
CA GLY A 199 -10.23 -9.57 -3.27
C GLY A 199 -8.93 -9.07 -3.88
N ILE A 200 -8.08 -8.38 -3.11
CA ILE A 200 -6.78 -7.89 -3.60
C ILE A 200 -5.74 -9.02 -3.67
N SER A 201 -5.85 -10.04 -2.83
CA SER A 201 -4.91 -11.17 -2.79
C SER A 201 -5.21 -12.24 -3.85
N GLY A 202 -6.46 -12.38 -4.28
CA GLY A 202 -6.91 -13.38 -5.25
C GLY A 202 -6.61 -13.06 -6.72
N ASP A 203 -6.42 -11.78 -7.08
CA ASP A 203 -6.22 -11.33 -8.47
C ASP A 203 -4.73 -11.19 -8.87
N GLN A 204 -3.80 -11.71 -8.06
CA GLN A 204 -2.34 -11.68 -8.32
C GLN A 204 -1.72 -13.08 -8.61
N ALA A 205 -2.52 -14.08 -8.96
CA ALA A 205 -2.08 -15.43 -9.36
C ALA A 205 -2.48 -15.76 -10.81
#